data_AF-A0A6J1PX38-F1
#
_entry.id   AF-A0A6J1PX38-F1
#
_cell.length_a   1.000
_cell.length_b   1.000
_cell.length_c   1.000
_cell.angle_alpha   90.00
_cell.angle_beta   90.00
_cell.angle_gamma   90.00
#
_symmetry.space_group_name_H-M   'P 1'
#
loop_
_entity.id
_entity.type
_entity.pdbx_description
1 polymer ?
#
loop_
_entity_poly.entity_id
_entity_poly.type
_entity_poly.pdbx_seq_one_letter_code
_entity_poly.pdbx_strand_id
1 'polypeptide(L)'
;MPYETHLDMEIRKLRPAELYELGSILSISDSWKKLMSIVPKQGNVSKFSSDHISKIEQTARRDIRNAAQIFLDEWSTMGRKRPTLKFLLELLIKAELFRAADYVACDILKQERPKRPDYGPAASIDISDAAINQLDKQMLPQNTFANSIIIGSTSIINRICPSEKPANVQAAQSYKYEELPSEELPVFLNNCK
;
A
#
# COMPACT_ATOMS: atom_id res chain seq x y z
N MET A 1 -32.11 -18.45 2.81
CA MET A 1 -32.19 -18.13 1.37
C MET A 1 -30.79 -17.86 0.87
N PRO A 2 -30.33 -18.51 -0.21
CA PRO A 2 -29.03 -18.18 -0.80
C PRO A 2 -29.05 -16.74 -1.33
N TYR A 3 -28.06 -15.96 -0.94
CA TYR A 3 -27.85 -14.59 -1.40
C TYR A 3 -27.08 -14.66 -2.73
N GLU A 4 -27.72 -14.26 -3.82
CA GLU A 4 -27.10 -14.24 -5.14
C GLU A 4 -26.70 -12.81 -5.53
N THR A 5 -25.41 -12.61 -5.74
CA THR A 5 -24.83 -11.35 -6.19
C THR A 5 -24.69 -11.32 -7.71
N HIS A 6 -24.97 -10.18 -8.31
CA HIS A 6 -24.80 -9.96 -9.75
C HIS A 6 -24.16 -8.59 -10.01
N LEU A 7 -23.63 -8.40 -11.21
CA LEU A 7 -22.83 -7.23 -11.60
C LEU A 7 -23.56 -5.88 -11.41
N ASP A 8 -24.87 -5.84 -11.65
CA ASP A 8 -25.68 -4.62 -11.50
C ASP A 8 -26.15 -4.35 -10.07
N MET A 9 -25.80 -5.22 -9.11
CA MET A 9 -26.09 -5.00 -7.71
C MET A 9 -25.39 -3.71 -7.22
N GLU A 10 -26.15 -2.84 -6.57
CA GLU A 10 -25.63 -1.62 -5.96
C GLU A 10 -24.76 -1.94 -4.74
N ILE A 11 -23.65 -1.22 -4.56
CA ILE A 11 -22.69 -1.46 -3.45
C ILE A 11 -23.39 -1.47 -2.08
N ARG A 12 -24.37 -0.58 -1.86
CA ARG A 12 -25.13 -0.47 -0.60
C ARG A 12 -25.99 -1.71 -0.27
N LYS A 13 -26.17 -2.63 -1.21
CA LYS A 13 -26.92 -3.89 -1.04
C LYS A 13 -26.03 -5.07 -0.67
N LEU A 14 -24.71 -4.87 -0.59
CA LEU A 14 -23.79 -5.86 -0.07
C LEU A 14 -24.08 -6.16 1.40
N ARG A 15 -23.74 -7.37 1.83
CA ARG A 15 -23.86 -7.74 3.24
C ARG A 15 -22.88 -6.89 4.06
N PRO A 16 -23.22 -6.53 5.32
CA PRO A 16 -22.33 -5.73 6.16
C PRO A 16 -20.92 -6.32 6.29
N ALA A 17 -20.80 -7.65 6.40
CA ALA A 17 -19.52 -8.34 6.45
C ALA A 17 -18.70 -8.18 5.16
N GLU A 18 -19.36 -8.18 3.99
CA GLU A 18 -18.68 -8.01 2.71
C GLU A 18 -18.13 -6.60 2.55
N LEU A 19 -18.91 -5.58 2.94
CA LEU A 19 -18.47 -4.19 2.94
C LEU A 19 -17.35 -3.93 3.94
N TYR A 20 -17.43 -4.54 5.13
CA TYR A 20 -16.40 -4.42 6.14
C TYR A 20 -15.06 -4.99 5.66
N GLU A 21 -15.07 -6.19 5.08
CA GLU A 21 -13.85 -6.80 4.53
C GLU A 21 -13.31 -5.99 3.36
N LEU A 22 -14.16 -5.54 2.44
CA LEU A 22 -13.75 -4.68 1.33
C LEU A 22 -13.10 -3.38 1.84
N GLY A 23 -13.71 -2.73 2.83
CA GLY A 23 -13.16 -1.56 3.51
C GLY A 23 -11.81 -1.84 4.16
N SER A 24 -11.67 -2.97 4.84
CA SER A 24 -10.42 -3.43 5.45
C SER A 24 -9.31 -3.62 4.41
N ILE A 25 -9.61 -4.27 3.29
CA ILE A 25 -8.67 -4.43 2.16
C ILE A 25 -8.24 -3.05 1.63
N LEU A 26 -9.19 -2.15 1.39
CA LEU A 26 -8.93 -0.81 0.84
C LEU A 26 -8.24 0.14 1.81
N SER A 27 -8.21 -0.19 3.10
CA SER A 27 -7.50 0.60 4.12
C SER A 27 -6.00 0.37 4.09
N ILE A 28 -5.55 -0.77 3.54
CA ILE A 28 -4.14 -1.07 3.39
C ILE A 28 -3.51 -0.02 2.47
N SER A 29 -2.48 0.64 2.98
CA SER A 29 -1.75 1.71 2.29
C SER A 29 -2.65 2.84 1.77
N ASP A 30 -3.76 3.11 2.47
CA ASP A 30 -4.75 4.13 2.06
C ASP A 30 -5.26 3.96 0.61
N SER A 31 -5.36 2.71 0.13
CA SER A 31 -5.79 2.40 -1.24
C SER A 31 -7.16 2.98 -1.60
N TRP A 32 -8.03 3.20 -0.60
CA TRP A 32 -9.30 3.89 -0.74
C TRP A 32 -9.16 5.31 -1.31
N LYS A 33 -8.06 6.03 -1.03
CA LYS A 33 -7.78 7.37 -1.61
C LYS A 33 -7.54 7.27 -3.12
N LYS A 34 -6.81 6.23 -3.55
CA LYS A 34 -6.56 5.95 -4.98
C LYS A 34 -7.87 5.59 -5.69
N LEU A 35 -8.72 4.80 -5.06
CA LEU A 35 -10.05 4.50 -5.61
C LEU A 35 -10.91 5.78 -5.69
N MET A 36 -10.99 6.55 -4.60
CA MET A 36 -11.79 7.76 -4.52
C MET A 36 -11.38 8.81 -5.57
N SER A 37 -10.08 8.98 -5.83
CA SER A 37 -9.57 9.97 -6.79
C SER A 37 -9.93 9.65 -8.24
N ILE A 38 -10.17 8.39 -8.59
CA ILE A 38 -10.51 7.97 -9.96
C ILE A 38 -12.01 7.83 -10.21
N VAL A 39 -12.86 7.99 -9.19
CA VAL A 39 -14.32 7.93 -9.37
C VAL A 39 -14.74 9.09 -10.28
N PRO A 40 -15.31 8.83 -11.47
CA PRO A 40 -15.66 9.90 -12.40
C PRO A 40 -16.96 10.61 -12.01
N LYS A 41 -17.02 11.90 -12.31
CA LYS A 41 -18.22 12.71 -12.51
C LYS A 41 -18.60 12.69 -13.99
N GLN A 42 -19.81 13.13 -14.32
CA GLN A 42 -20.19 13.40 -15.71
C GLN A 42 -19.11 14.26 -16.39
N GLY A 43 -18.65 13.84 -17.57
CA GLY A 43 -17.59 14.55 -18.32
C GLY A 43 -16.14 14.17 -17.98
N ASN A 44 -15.89 13.01 -17.38
CA ASN A 44 -14.53 12.46 -17.11
C ASN A 44 -13.67 13.28 -16.13
N VAL A 45 -14.28 14.21 -15.39
CA VAL A 45 -13.65 14.91 -14.26
C VAL A 45 -13.79 14.03 -13.02
N SER A 46 -12.84 14.04 -12.09
CA SER A 46 -13.00 13.30 -10.83
C SER A 46 -14.19 13.84 -10.02
N LYS A 47 -14.96 12.92 -9.44
CA LYS A 47 -16.10 13.22 -8.57
C LYS A 47 -15.67 13.81 -7.24
N PHE A 48 -14.48 13.43 -6.78
CA PHE A 48 -13.97 13.78 -5.47
C PHE A 48 -12.66 14.56 -5.59
N SER A 49 -12.53 15.60 -4.78
CA SER A 49 -11.30 16.38 -4.64
C SER A 49 -10.52 15.96 -3.39
N SER A 50 -9.31 16.50 -3.23
CA SER A 50 -8.51 16.37 -2.01
C SER A 50 -9.29 16.80 -0.76
N ASP A 51 -10.13 17.83 -0.85
CA ASP A 51 -10.93 18.30 0.29
C ASP A 51 -11.91 17.25 0.78
N HIS A 52 -12.46 16.44 -0.14
CA HIS A 52 -13.34 15.34 0.23
C HIS A 52 -12.56 14.23 0.95
N ILE A 53 -11.34 13.93 0.50
CA ILE A 53 -10.44 12.98 1.18
C ILE A 53 -10.15 13.47 2.61
N SER A 54 -9.76 14.74 2.77
CA SER A 54 -9.48 15.33 4.09
C SER A 54 -10.68 15.28 5.03
N LYS A 55 -11.91 15.46 4.51
CA LYS A 55 -13.14 15.32 5.31
C LYS A 55 -13.34 13.89 5.80
N ILE A 56 -13.17 12.90 4.93
CA ILE A 56 -13.27 11.49 5.32
C ILE A 56 -12.23 11.15 6.40
N GLU A 57 -10.98 11.61 6.25
CA GLU A 57 -9.93 11.41 7.25
C GLU A 57 -10.27 12.08 8.60
N GLN A 58 -10.80 13.30 8.56
CA GLN A 58 -11.23 13.99 9.77
C GLN A 58 -12.35 13.25 10.49
N THR A 59 -13.36 12.77 9.74
CA THR A 59 -14.45 11.96 10.30
C THR A 59 -13.92 10.65 10.87
N ALA A 60 -13.04 9.95 10.15
CA ALA A 60 -12.41 8.71 10.60
C ALA A 60 -11.68 8.88 11.94
N ARG A 61 -10.97 10.01 12.13
CA ARG A 61 -10.28 10.33 13.39
C ARG A 61 -11.26 10.63 14.53
N ARG A 62 -12.36 11.35 14.25
CA ARG A 62 -13.36 11.72 15.25
C ARG A 62 -14.17 10.52 15.74
N ASP A 63 -14.58 9.69 14.80
CA ASP A 63 -15.48 8.56 15.08
C ASP A 63 -14.71 7.28 15.43
N ILE A 64 -13.37 7.30 15.33
CA ILE A 64 -12.50 6.13 15.50
C ILE A 64 -12.97 4.99 14.57
N ARG A 65 -13.18 5.35 13.30
CA ARG A 65 -13.72 4.46 12.27
C ARG A 65 -12.75 4.32 11.11
N ASN A 66 -12.91 3.21 10.39
CA ASN A 66 -12.17 2.94 9.17
C ASN A 66 -12.54 3.95 8.06
N ALA A 67 -11.54 4.71 7.57
CA ALA A 67 -11.76 5.75 6.56
C ALA A 67 -12.29 5.18 5.23
N ALA A 68 -11.80 4.02 4.80
CA ALA A 68 -12.28 3.36 3.59
C ALA A 68 -13.75 2.94 3.73
N GLN A 69 -14.16 2.47 4.90
CA GLN A 69 -15.55 2.12 5.18
C GLN A 69 -16.45 3.36 5.16
N ILE A 70 -16.04 4.46 5.79
CA ILE A 70 -16.79 5.74 5.71
C ILE A 70 -16.94 6.17 4.25
N PHE A 71 -15.86 6.09 3.46
CA PHE A 71 -15.92 6.39 2.03
C PHE A 71 -16.91 5.50 1.27
N LEU A 72 -16.92 4.18 1.53
CA LEU A 72 -17.86 3.25 0.88
C LEU A 72 -19.32 3.51 1.30
N ASP A 73 -19.58 3.78 2.58
CA ASP A 73 -20.92 4.11 3.11
C ASP A 73 -21.48 5.36 2.40
N GLU A 74 -20.65 6.41 2.31
CA GLU A 74 -20.97 7.66 1.64
C GLU A 74 -21.18 7.43 0.13
N TRP A 75 -20.18 6.88 -0.55
CA TRP A 75 -20.21 6.77 -2.01
C TRP A 75 -21.30 5.82 -2.51
N SER A 76 -21.57 4.71 -1.80
CA SER A 76 -22.60 3.74 -2.17
C SER A 76 -24.02 4.31 -2.17
N THR A 77 -24.22 5.40 -1.42
CA THR A 77 -25.50 6.11 -1.29
C THR A 77 -25.50 7.50 -1.94
N MET A 78 -24.53 7.80 -2.82
CA MET A 78 -24.45 9.08 -3.54
C MET A 78 -25.07 9.06 -4.94
N GLY A 79 -25.72 10.17 -5.33
CA GLY A 79 -26.20 10.43 -6.71
C GLY A 79 -27.45 9.64 -7.15
N ARG A 80 -28.08 10.04 -8.26
CA ARG A 80 -29.27 9.35 -8.78
C ARG A 80 -28.96 7.95 -9.30
N LYS A 81 -27.84 7.79 -10.01
CA LYS A 81 -27.30 6.50 -10.44
C LYS A 81 -26.31 6.00 -9.38
N ARG A 82 -26.69 4.96 -8.64
CA ARG A 82 -25.86 4.36 -7.59
C ARG A 82 -24.69 3.56 -8.19
N PRO A 83 -23.53 3.51 -7.52
CA PRO A 83 -22.43 2.66 -7.99
C PRO A 83 -22.79 1.19 -7.81
N THR A 84 -22.48 0.39 -8.84
CA THR A 84 -22.71 -1.06 -8.89
C THR A 84 -21.41 -1.85 -8.68
N LEU A 85 -21.51 -3.15 -8.43
CA LEU A 85 -20.35 -4.04 -8.34
C LEU A 85 -19.53 -4.07 -9.62
N LYS A 86 -20.19 -4.07 -10.78
CA LYS A 86 -19.51 -3.92 -12.09
C LYS A 86 -18.64 -2.68 -12.12
N PHE A 87 -19.24 -1.54 -11.79
CA PHE A 87 -18.55 -0.26 -11.84
C PHE A 87 -17.41 -0.17 -10.82
N LEU A 88 -17.62 -0.70 -9.61
CA LEU A 88 -16.57 -0.82 -8.61
C LEU A 88 -15.40 -1.66 -9.13
N LEU A 89 -15.66 -2.85 -9.67
CA LEU A 89 -14.64 -3.77 -10.17
C LEU A 89 -13.81 -3.13 -11.29
N GLU A 90 -14.47 -2.46 -12.23
CA GLU A 90 -13.80 -1.71 -13.31
C GLU A 90 -12.85 -0.64 -12.74
N LEU A 91 -13.28 0.13 -11.73
CA LEU A 91 -12.44 1.13 -11.09
C LEU A 91 -11.27 0.50 -10.32
N LEU A 92 -11.50 -0.59 -9.59
CA LEU A 92 -10.44 -1.29 -8.86
C LEU A 92 -9.35 -1.81 -9.79
N ILE A 93 -9.73 -2.40 -10.94
CA ILE A 93 -8.78 -2.86 -11.97
C ILE A 93 -8.04 -1.66 -12.56
N LYS A 94 -8.76 -0.59 -12.92
CA LYS A 94 -8.15 0.64 -13.47
C LYS A 94 -7.15 1.29 -12.51
N ALA A 95 -7.40 1.21 -11.21
CA ALA A 95 -6.48 1.67 -10.17
C ALA A 95 -5.43 0.63 -9.78
N GLU A 96 -5.36 -0.53 -10.43
CA GLU A 96 -4.46 -1.64 -10.11
C GLU A 96 -4.58 -2.10 -8.64
N LEU A 97 -5.76 -1.93 -8.03
CA LEU A 97 -6.08 -2.36 -6.67
C LEU A 97 -6.51 -3.83 -6.67
N PHE A 98 -5.62 -4.70 -7.17
CA PHE A 98 -5.97 -6.08 -7.49
C PHE A 98 -6.41 -6.92 -6.28
N ARG A 99 -5.92 -6.65 -5.07
CA ARG A 99 -6.39 -7.37 -3.86
C ARG A 99 -7.89 -7.14 -3.62
N ALA A 100 -8.36 -5.90 -3.77
CA ALA A 100 -9.77 -5.57 -3.64
C ALA A 100 -10.56 -6.07 -4.86
N ALA A 101 -9.98 -6.00 -6.06
CA ALA A 101 -10.62 -6.49 -7.28
C ALA A 101 -10.84 -8.02 -7.23
N ASP A 102 -9.84 -8.77 -6.78
CA ASP A 102 -9.91 -10.22 -6.57
C ASP A 102 -11.00 -10.57 -5.56
N TYR A 103 -11.09 -9.84 -4.45
CA TYR A 103 -12.14 -10.04 -3.45
C TYR A 103 -13.56 -9.80 -4.01
N VAL A 104 -13.76 -8.71 -4.75
CA VAL A 104 -15.05 -8.43 -5.39
C VAL A 104 -15.41 -9.49 -6.43
N ALA A 105 -14.44 -9.94 -7.24
CA ALA A 105 -14.69 -10.94 -8.28
C ALA A 105 -14.92 -12.34 -7.70
N CYS A 106 -14.01 -12.85 -6.86
CA CYS A 106 -14.02 -14.23 -6.41
C CYS A 106 -14.92 -14.45 -5.19
N ASP A 107 -14.87 -13.57 -4.20
CA ASP A 107 -15.55 -13.78 -2.92
C ASP A 107 -16.98 -13.27 -2.95
N ILE A 108 -17.22 -12.12 -3.59
CA ILE A 108 -18.56 -11.57 -3.74
C ILE A 108 -19.23 -12.16 -4.97
N LEU A 109 -18.73 -11.87 -6.18
CA LEU A 109 -19.41 -12.21 -7.44
C LEU A 109 -19.29 -13.68 -7.88
N LYS A 110 -18.40 -14.47 -7.26
CA LYS A 110 -18.10 -15.86 -7.62
C LYS A 110 -17.66 -16.03 -9.09
N GLN A 111 -16.90 -15.07 -9.58
CA GLN A 111 -16.35 -15.01 -10.95
C GLN A 111 -14.83 -15.24 -10.94
N GLU A 112 -14.26 -15.38 -12.13
CA GLU A 112 -12.82 -15.48 -12.34
C GLU A 112 -12.09 -14.20 -11.90
N ARG A 113 -10.84 -14.36 -11.46
CA ARG A 113 -9.97 -13.25 -11.08
C ARG A 113 -9.71 -12.31 -12.28
N PRO A 114 -9.64 -10.99 -12.06
CA PRO A 114 -9.21 -10.07 -13.08
C PRO A 114 -7.80 -10.40 -13.61
N LYS A 115 -7.62 -10.29 -14.94
CA LYS A 115 -6.31 -10.46 -15.58
C LYS A 115 -5.33 -9.41 -15.04
N ARG A 116 -4.13 -9.86 -14.65
CA ARG A 116 -3.02 -8.97 -14.25
C ARG A 116 -2.39 -8.33 -15.49
N PRO A 117 -1.82 -7.12 -15.39
CA PRO A 117 -1.12 -6.49 -16.51
C PRO A 117 0.15 -7.27 -16.85
N ASP A 118 0.60 -7.16 -18.10
CA ASP A 118 1.82 -7.85 -18.56
C ASP A 118 3.11 -7.15 -18.09
N TYR A 119 2.99 -5.92 -17.58
CA TYR A 119 4.09 -5.10 -17.05
C TYR A 119 3.68 -4.37 -15.76
N GLY A 120 4.65 -3.82 -15.04
CA GLY A 120 4.44 -3.07 -13.81
C GLY A 120 4.43 -3.95 -12.55
N PRO A 121 4.13 -3.37 -11.37
CA PRO A 121 4.30 -4.05 -10.08
C PRO A 121 3.33 -5.22 -9.86
N ALA A 122 2.21 -5.26 -10.59
CA ALA A 122 1.21 -6.32 -10.47
C ALA A 122 1.38 -7.45 -11.50
N ALA A 123 2.35 -7.34 -12.41
CA ALA A 123 2.60 -8.35 -13.43
C ALA A 123 3.15 -9.64 -12.83
N SER A 124 2.79 -10.78 -13.43
CA SER A 124 3.34 -12.07 -13.04
C SER A 124 4.81 -12.16 -13.44
N ILE A 125 5.64 -12.67 -12.54
CA ILE A 125 7.06 -12.91 -12.81
C ILE A 125 7.23 -14.38 -13.18
N ASP A 126 7.89 -14.65 -14.31
CA ASP A 126 8.31 -16.01 -14.65
C ASP A 126 9.51 -16.41 -13.79
N ILE A 127 9.30 -17.43 -12.95
CA ILE A 127 10.32 -18.01 -12.07
C ILE A 127 10.79 -19.38 -12.59
N SER A 128 10.59 -19.68 -13.88
CA SER A 128 11.14 -20.87 -14.51
C SER A 128 12.67 -20.86 -14.48
N ASP A 129 13.28 -22.05 -14.38
CA ASP A 129 14.74 -22.21 -14.43
C ASP A 129 15.33 -21.58 -15.69
N ALA A 130 14.59 -21.61 -16.81
CA ALA A 130 15.02 -20.99 -18.06
C ALA A 130 15.14 -19.47 -17.93
N ALA A 131 14.18 -18.80 -17.30
CA ALA A 131 14.21 -17.37 -17.05
C ALA A 131 15.33 -16.98 -16.07
N ILE A 132 15.49 -17.76 -14.99
CA ILE A 132 16.53 -17.53 -13.97
C ILE A 132 17.92 -17.65 -14.59
N ASN A 133 18.19 -18.74 -15.33
CA ASN A 133 19.49 -18.96 -15.99
C ASN A 133 19.83 -17.87 -17.02
N GLN A 134 18.83 -17.27 -17.67
CA GLN A 134 19.04 -16.15 -18.59
C GLN A 134 19.45 -14.87 -17.84
N LEU A 135 18.84 -14.59 -16.70
CA LEU A 135 19.21 -13.45 -15.84
C LEU A 135 20.64 -13.61 -15.29
N ASP A 136 21.01 -14.80 -14.83
CA ASP A 136 22.36 -15.07 -14.32
C ASP A 136 23.44 -14.81 -15.39
N LYS A 137 23.20 -15.23 -16.63
CA LYS A 137 24.10 -14.98 -17.76
C LYS A 137 24.25 -13.50 -18.10
N GLN A 138 23.21 -12.68 -17.90
CA GLN A 138 23.25 -11.24 -18.16
C GLN A 138 23.97 -10.46 -17.06
N MET A 139 23.94 -10.95 -15.82
CA MET A 139 24.58 -10.33 -14.66
C MET A 139 26.07 -10.70 -14.50
N LEU A 140 26.59 -11.64 -15.30
CA LEU A 140 28.01 -11.99 -15.30
C LEU A 140 28.85 -10.80 -15.80
N PRO A 141 29.79 -10.25 -14.98
CA PRO A 141 30.67 -9.19 -15.43
C PRO A 141 31.52 -9.69 -16.60
N GLN A 142 31.46 -8.99 -17.73
CA GLN A 142 32.43 -9.12 -18.82
C GLN A 142 33.78 -8.55 -18.34
N ASN A 143 34.42 -9.23 -17.39
CA ASN A 143 35.81 -8.98 -17.03
C ASN A 143 36.69 -9.55 -18.14
N THR A 144 36.65 -8.88 -19.31
CA THR A 144 37.74 -8.95 -20.28
C THR A 144 38.90 -8.15 -19.70
N PHE A 145 39.56 -8.69 -18.69
CA PHE A 145 40.95 -8.34 -18.40
C PHE A 145 41.78 -8.90 -19.55
N ALA A 146 41.85 -8.14 -20.64
CA ALA A 146 42.84 -8.35 -21.66
C ALA A 146 44.21 -8.21 -20.99
N ASN A 147 44.94 -9.33 -20.93
CA ASN A 147 46.33 -9.40 -20.51
C ASN A 147 47.17 -8.39 -21.29
N SER A 148 47.43 -7.21 -20.73
CA SER A 148 48.55 -6.38 -21.12
C SER A 148 49.76 -6.78 -20.27
N ILE A 149 50.42 -7.87 -20.70
CA ILE A 149 51.83 -8.05 -20.38
C ILE A 149 52.57 -6.94 -21.12
N ILE A 150 52.90 -5.85 -20.42
CA ILE A 150 54.08 -5.05 -20.75
C ILE A 150 54.97 -5.04 -19.52
N ILE A 151 55.97 -5.90 -19.60
CA ILE A 151 57.21 -5.89 -18.85
C ILE A 151 57.91 -4.55 -19.14
N GLY A 152 58.30 -3.80 -18.10
CA GLY A 152 59.19 -2.66 -18.30
C GLY A 152 59.30 -1.69 -17.13
N SER A 153 60.20 -2.02 -16.20
CA SER A 153 61.10 -1.08 -15.51
C SER A 153 60.55 0.03 -14.59
N THR A 154 60.91 -0.11 -13.30
CA THR A 154 61.37 0.93 -12.34
C THR A 154 60.68 2.31 -12.40
N SER A 155 60.03 2.80 -11.35
CA SER A 155 60.71 3.31 -10.16
C SER A 155 59.71 3.89 -9.14
N ILE A 156 59.95 3.60 -7.85
CA ILE A 156 59.92 4.46 -6.65
C ILE A 156 58.69 5.39 -6.46
N ILE A 157 57.98 5.25 -5.33
CA ILE A 157 57.92 6.21 -4.19
C ILE A 157 56.76 5.83 -3.25
N ASN A 158 57.13 5.43 -2.04
CA ASN A 158 56.28 5.43 -0.85
C ASN A 158 55.68 6.82 -0.61
N ARG A 159 54.38 6.89 -0.29
CA ARG A 159 53.86 7.88 0.65
C ARG A 159 53.09 7.18 1.75
N ILE A 160 53.81 6.94 2.83
CA ILE A 160 53.29 6.94 4.20
C ILE A 160 52.90 8.39 4.53
N CYS A 161 51.76 8.58 5.21
CA CYS A 161 51.53 9.67 6.17
C CYS A 161 50.20 9.42 6.93
N PRO A 162 50.03 9.95 8.16
CA PRO A 162 49.90 9.11 9.36
C PRO A 162 48.56 9.26 10.11
N SER A 163 48.35 8.35 11.07
CA SER A 163 47.37 8.47 12.16
C SER A 163 47.76 9.61 13.10
N GLU A 164 46.81 10.47 13.48
CA GLU A 164 46.48 10.81 14.89
C GLU A 164 45.19 11.66 15.01
N LYS A 165 44.42 11.36 16.06
CA LYS A 165 43.07 11.82 16.49
C LYS A 165 43.15 13.13 17.34
N PRO A 166 42.09 13.61 18.05
CA PRO A 166 40.64 13.73 17.80
C PRO A 166 40.06 15.15 18.18
N ALA A 167 38.76 15.39 17.90
CA ALA A 167 37.78 16.30 18.53
C ALA A 167 36.88 16.89 17.42
N ASN A 168 35.55 16.98 17.48
CA ASN A 168 34.64 17.25 18.58
C ASN A 168 33.25 16.67 18.23
N VAL A 169 32.62 15.97 19.17
CA VAL A 169 31.29 15.36 19.09
C VAL A 169 30.37 16.10 20.05
N GLN A 170 29.43 16.91 19.54
CA GLN A 170 28.23 17.38 20.23
C GLN A 170 27.17 17.64 19.13
N ALA A 171 25.91 17.19 19.17
CA ALA A 171 25.05 16.93 20.31
C ALA A 171 24.17 15.68 20.08
N ALA A 172 24.27 14.70 20.98
CA ALA A 172 23.23 13.70 21.21
C ALA A 172 22.36 14.24 22.36
N GLN A 173 21.07 14.41 22.10
CA GLN A 173 20.10 14.78 23.12
C GLN A 173 19.94 13.61 24.09
N SER A 174 20.35 13.84 25.34
CA SER A 174 20.19 12.91 26.45
C SER A 174 18.72 12.89 26.89
N TYR A 175 18.03 11.78 26.64
CA TYR A 175 16.76 11.48 27.30
C TYR A 175 17.10 10.88 28.67
N LYS A 176 16.85 11.67 29.72
CA LYS A 176 16.92 11.24 31.11
C LYS A 176 15.64 10.44 31.40
N TYR A 177 15.77 9.12 31.57
CA TYR A 177 14.74 8.32 32.23
C TYR A 177 14.87 8.56 33.73
N GLU A 178 13.89 9.21 34.34
CA GLU A 178 13.70 9.17 35.79
C GLU A 178 12.78 7.98 36.10
N GLU A 179 13.30 7.01 36.85
CA GLU A 179 12.51 5.89 37.37
C GLU A 179 11.49 6.44 38.37
N LEU A 180 10.21 6.28 38.04
CA LEU A 180 9.10 6.59 38.95
C LEU A 180 8.99 5.47 40.01
N PRO A 181 8.96 5.80 41.32
CA PRO A 181 8.76 4.83 42.38
C PRO A 181 7.44 4.04 42.20
N SER A 182 7.49 2.73 42.42
CA SER A 182 6.38 1.79 42.11
C SER A 182 5.22 1.78 43.12
N GLU A 183 5.03 2.83 43.91
CA GLU A 183 3.97 2.92 44.92
C GLU A 183 3.11 4.15 44.68
N GLU A 184 2.04 3.95 43.90
CA GLU A 184 0.70 4.56 44.03
C GLU A 184 0.01 4.57 42.65
N LEU A 185 -0.56 3.42 42.27
CA LEU A 185 -1.58 3.38 41.22
C LEU A 185 -2.92 3.78 41.86
N PRO A 186 -3.64 4.79 41.33
CA PRO A 186 -4.96 5.14 41.85
C PRO A 186 -5.94 3.98 41.60
N VAL A 187 -6.50 3.45 42.69
CA VAL A 187 -7.57 2.46 42.66
C VAL A 187 -8.84 3.13 42.12
N PHE A 188 -9.23 2.80 40.89
CA PHE A 188 -10.55 3.16 40.37
C PHE A 188 -11.62 2.35 41.13
N LEU A 189 -12.25 2.98 42.12
CA LEU A 189 -13.46 2.45 42.74
C LEU A 189 -14.63 2.61 41.77
N ASN A 190 -15.00 1.51 41.12
CA ASN A 190 -16.27 1.38 40.41
C ASN A 190 -17.42 1.36 41.42
N ASN A 191 -17.97 2.54 41.72
CA ASN A 191 -19.27 2.63 42.40
C ASN A 191 -20.38 2.69 41.35
N CYS A 192 -20.93 1.52 41.01
CA CYS A 192 -22.24 1.45 40.37
C CYS A 192 -23.30 1.87 41.40
N LYS A 193 -24.13 2.83 41.03
CA LYS A 193 -25.36 3.19 41.75
C LYS A 193 -26.52 3.17 40.78
#